data_AF-A0A0T1SPA4-F1
#
_entry.id   AF-A0A0T1SPA4-F1
#
_cell.length_a   1.000
_cell.length_b   1.000
_cell.length_c   1.000
_cell.angle_alpha   90.00
_cell.angle_beta   90.00
_cell.angle_gamma   90.00
#
_symmetry.space_group_name_H-M   'P 1'
#
loop_
_entity.id
_entity.type
_entity.pdbx_description
1 polymer ?
#
loop_
_entity_poly.entity_id
_entity_poly.type
_entity_poly.pdbx_seq_one_letter_code
_entity_poly.pdbx_strand_id
1 'polypeptide(L)'
;MPTPRHHLNRQRRRQALADQSAAAPATEEVGSRPSGGGRSRTPVALLTEPAPRTRTRPSAAPERAAADEPKGDAAKARPRPLVPLVVLCVLTLLLGGFAGLAYSRAEALRDDPVRGNTALTDLARTSEIKGQTAAAVAALFSYDHADTAPFERAGKTLLTGKAVAQHRTLLAGVLAKAAQRKSVITTVVTDSAVERIDDDRARVLVYADQSSVSTAGPGKAAGGKQPKAEDQGVYAGAMFAVDVVLRDGRWLIENIDTFGR
;
A
#
# COMPACT_ATOMS: atom_id res chain seq x y z
N MET A 1 18.59 34.83 17.73
CA MET A 1 17.53 35.76 17.27
C MET A 1 16.45 34.96 16.55
N PRO A 2 15.15 35.21 16.76
CA PRO A 2 14.08 34.52 16.03
C PRO A 2 14.08 34.95 14.56
N THR A 3 14.05 33.99 13.63
CA THR A 3 14.04 34.28 12.19
C THR A 3 12.67 34.78 11.72
N PRO A 4 12.60 35.61 10.64
CA PRO A 4 11.35 36.23 10.18
C PRO A 4 10.18 35.27 9.95
N ARG A 5 10.46 34.03 9.54
CA ARG A 5 9.46 32.98 9.27
C ARG A 5 8.61 32.61 10.50
N HIS A 6 9.17 32.65 11.72
CA HIS A 6 8.41 32.35 12.93
C HIS A 6 7.35 33.41 13.26
N HIS A 7 7.54 34.66 12.85
CA HIS A 7 6.56 35.72 13.08
C HIS A 7 5.35 35.55 12.15
N LEU A 8 5.58 35.23 10.87
CA LEU A 8 4.50 35.06 9.88
C LEU A 8 3.56 33.90 10.24
N ASN A 9 4.11 32.72 10.58
CA ASN A 9 3.29 31.57 11.00
C ASN A 9 2.56 31.83 12.32
N ARG A 10 3.16 32.57 13.26
CA ARG A 10 2.52 32.95 14.52
C ARG A 10 1.39 33.97 14.32
N GLN A 11 1.51 34.87 13.34
CA GLN A 11 0.46 35.81 12.96
C GLN A 11 -0.71 35.10 12.28
N ARG A 12 -0.47 34.26 11.27
CA ARG A 12 -1.54 33.47 10.63
C ARG A 12 -2.30 32.59 11.63
N ARG A 13 -1.60 31.92 12.56
CA ARG A 13 -2.25 31.12 13.60
C ARG A 13 -3.12 31.94 14.55
N ARG A 14 -2.72 33.19 14.86
CA ARG A 14 -3.54 34.11 15.68
C ARG A 14 -4.76 34.63 14.93
N GLN A 15 -4.62 34.93 13.63
CA GLN A 15 -5.75 35.35 12.78
C GLN A 15 -6.78 34.22 12.67
N ALA A 16 -6.35 33.00 12.32
CA ALA A 16 -7.25 31.84 12.26
C ALA A 16 -7.96 31.53 13.59
N LEU A 17 -7.34 31.81 14.74
CA LEU A 17 -7.98 31.69 16.06
C LEU A 17 -8.96 32.83 16.35
N ALA A 18 -8.66 34.06 15.91
CA ALA A 18 -9.58 35.20 16.04
C ALA A 18 -10.82 35.02 15.15
N ASP A 19 -10.64 34.55 13.91
CA ASP A 19 -11.72 34.30 12.96
C ASP A 19 -12.64 33.16 13.45
N GLN A 20 -12.07 32.10 14.05
CA GLN A 20 -12.85 31.04 14.72
C GLN A 20 -13.59 31.55 15.97
N SER A 21 -12.97 32.44 16.76
CA SER A 21 -13.61 33.03 17.95
C SER A 21 -14.69 34.06 17.61
N ALA A 22 -14.69 34.63 16.39
CA ALA A 22 -15.71 35.56 15.91
C ALA A 22 -16.91 34.88 15.25
N ALA A 23 -16.80 33.59 14.90
CA ALA A 23 -17.80 32.85 14.13
C ALA A 23 -18.73 31.93 14.96
N ALA A 24 -18.68 32.01 16.30
CA ALA A 24 -19.48 31.18 17.19
C ALA A 24 -20.70 31.94 17.76
N PRO A 25 -21.94 31.68 17.31
CA PRO A 25 -23.13 32.04 18.06
C PRO A 25 -23.30 31.07 19.25
N ALA A 26 -23.69 31.61 20.41
CA ALA A 26 -24.02 30.82 21.58
C ALA A 26 -25.44 30.23 21.47
N THR A 27 -25.65 29.00 21.94
CA THR A 27 -26.96 28.50 22.39
C THR A 27 -26.75 27.44 23.48
N GLU A 28 -27.72 27.33 24.38
CA GLU A 28 -27.57 26.74 25.72
C GLU A 28 -27.94 25.25 25.81
N GLU A 29 -27.42 24.65 26.89
CA GLU A 29 -27.85 23.52 27.74
C GLU A 29 -28.96 22.48 27.39
N VAL A 30 -28.88 21.39 28.18
CA VAL A 30 -29.94 20.45 28.63
C VAL A 30 -30.06 19.10 27.88
N GLY A 31 -29.99 17.99 28.65
CA GLY A 31 -30.85 16.81 28.37
C GLY A 31 -30.29 15.38 28.43
N SER A 32 -29.98 14.88 29.63
CA SER A 32 -30.38 13.53 30.12
C SER A 32 -30.12 12.21 29.34
N ARG A 33 -29.37 11.29 29.98
CA ARG A 33 -29.50 9.81 29.89
C ARG A 33 -30.73 9.32 30.71
N PRO A 34 -31.38 8.17 30.41
CA PRO A 34 -30.94 6.80 30.80
C PRO A 34 -31.12 5.74 29.66
N SER A 35 -30.39 4.62 29.58
CA SER A 35 -30.32 3.38 30.41
C SER A 35 -31.48 2.37 30.23
N GLY A 36 -31.11 1.07 30.09
CA GLY A 36 -32.00 -0.09 29.90
C GLY A 36 -31.85 -0.73 28.51
N GLY A 37 -31.69 -2.05 28.31
CA GLY A 37 -31.65 -3.18 29.24
C GLY A 37 -32.56 -4.32 28.76
N GLY A 38 -32.01 -5.49 28.37
CA GLY A 38 -32.84 -6.63 27.97
C GLY A 38 -32.06 -7.78 27.29
N ARG A 39 -32.09 -8.97 27.89
CA ARG A 39 -31.52 -10.24 27.35
C ARG A 39 -32.62 -11.11 26.73
N SER A 40 -32.21 -12.09 25.91
CA SER A 40 -32.74 -13.48 25.71
C SER A 40 -32.68 -13.83 24.21
N ARG A 41 -31.85 -14.73 23.66
CA ARG A 41 -31.59 -16.18 23.92
C ARG A 41 -32.82 -17.08 23.93
N THR A 42 -33.07 -17.78 22.82
CA THR A 42 -33.37 -19.23 22.74
C THR A 42 -33.33 -19.75 21.29
N PRO A 43 -32.64 -20.87 21.00
CA PRO A 43 -32.80 -21.63 19.76
C PRO A 43 -33.33 -23.06 20.01
N VAL A 44 -34.41 -23.44 19.34
CA VAL A 44 -35.04 -24.79 19.35
C VAL A 44 -35.83 -24.92 18.04
N ALA A 45 -35.90 -26.04 17.31
CA ALA A 45 -35.04 -27.21 17.11
C ALA A 45 -35.56 -27.90 15.83
N LEU A 46 -34.73 -28.65 15.09
CA LEU A 46 -35.24 -29.56 14.06
C LEU A 46 -34.69 -30.97 14.32
N LEU A 47 -35.61 -31.92 14.50
CA LEU A 47 -35.32 -33.30 14.88
C LEU A 47 -35.33 -34.21 13.64
N THR A 48 -34.25 -34.99 13.52
CA THR A 48 -34.25 -36.45 13.34
C THR A 48 -35.19 -37.08 12.30
N GLU A 49 -34.56 -37.62 11.25
CA GLU A 49 -35.08 -38.66 10.34
C GLU A 49 -35.32 -40.00 11.08
N PRO A 50 -36.24 -40.87 10.62
CA PRO A 50 -35.73 -42.09 9.95
C PRO A 50 -36.61 -42.70 8.83
N ALA A 51 -35.95 -43.51 8.00
CA ALA A 51 -36.48 -44.47 7.01
C ALA A 51 -37.14 -45.72 7.68
N PRO A 52 -37.46 -46.88 7.03
CA PRO A 52 -37.24 -47.31 5.63
C PRO A 52 -38.38 -48.13 4.96
N ARG A 53 -38.18 -48.58 3.70
CA ARG A 53 -38.91 -49.73 3.11
C ARG A 53 -38.04 -50.70 2.28
N THR A 54 -37.94 -51.90 2.83
CA THR A 54 -37.75 -53.28 2.30
C THR A 54 -37.29 -53.59 0.86
N ARG A 55 -36.16 -54.32 0.81
CA ARG A 55 -35.70 -55.38 -0.13
C ARG A 55 -36.69 -55.98 -1.14
N THR A 56 -36.15 -56.40 -2.30
CA THR A 56 -36.23 -57.80 -2.80
C THR A 56 -35.00 -58.17 -3.65
N ARG A 57 -34.51 -59.41 -3.50
CA ARG A 57 -33.49 -60.18 -4.27
C ARG A 57 -34.16 -61.56 -4.57
N PRO A 58 -33.64 -62.49 -5.42
CA PRO A 58 -32.30 -62.65 -6.02
C PRO A 58 -32.38 -62.65 -7.59
N SER A 59 -31.53 -63.26 -8.45
CA SER A 59 -30.40 -64.18 -8.26
C SER A 59 -29.40 -64.25 -9.44
N ALA A 60 -28.25 -64.89 -9.15
CA ALA A 60 -27.42 -65.80 -9.96
C ALA A 60 -26.83 -65.42 -11.34
N ALA A 61 -25.49 -65.48 -11.39
CA ALA A 61 -24.66 -65.88 -12.54
C ALA A 61 -24.38 -67.42 -12.43
N PRO A 62 -23.49 -68.09 -13.23
CA PRO A 62 -22.64 -67.63 -14.35
C PRO A 62 -22.61 -68.60 -15.59
N GLU A 63 -21.83 -68.30 -16.64
CA GLU A 63 -20.93 -69.31 -17.27
C GLU A 63 -19.84 -68.74 -18.21
N ARG A 64 -18.94 -69.60 -18.71
CA ARG A 64 -17.68 -69.29 -19.40
C ARG A 64 -17.66 -69.75 -20.87
N ALA A 65 -16.88 -69.07 -21.71
CA ALA A 65 -16.15 -69.64 -22.86
C ALA A 65 -14.93 -68.72 -23.12
N ALA A 66 -13.67 -69.19 -23.02
CA ALA A 66 -12.94 -69.94 -24.05
C ALA A 66 -12.84 -69.10 -25.35
N ALA A 67 -11.80 -68.27 -25.53
CA ALA A 67 -10.39 -68.57 -25.83
C ALA A 67 -10.11 -68.77 -27.33
N ASP A 68 -9.33 -67.85 -27.91
CA ASP A 68 -8.38 -68.18 -28.98
C ASP A 68 -7.28 -67.09 -29.06
N GLU A 69 -6.03 -67.51 -29.17
CA GLU A 69 -4.93 -66.67 -29.67
C GLU A 69 -4.67 -67.04 -31.13
N PRO A 70 -4.27 -66.06 -31.96
CA PRO A 70 -3.25 -66.37 -32.96
C PRO A 70 -1.99 -65.53 -32.78
N LYS A 71 -0.88 -66.27 -32.81
CA LYS A 71 0.51 -65.81 -32.76
C LYS A 71 0.93 -65.25 -34.12
N GLY A 72 1.60 -64.09 -34.12
CA GLY A 72 2.34 -63.58 -35.27
C GLY A 72 1.92 -62.17 -35.72
N ASP A 73 2.63 -61.14 -35.27
CA ASP A 73 3.71 -60.60 -36.09
C ASP A 73 4.50 -59.52 -35.33
N ALA A 74 5.77 -59.33 -35.72
CA ALA A 74 6.63 -58.30 -35.15
C ALA A 74 6.15 -56.90 -35.60
N ALA A 75 5.14 -56.36 -34.92
CA ALA A 75 4.57 -55.06 -35.18
C ALA A 75 5.65 -53.97 -35.03
N LYS A 76 6.21 -53.52 -36.16
CA LYS A 76 7.02 -52.32 -36.28
C LYS A 76 6.34 -51.21 -35.48
N ALA A 77 6.95 -50.80 -34.38
CA ALA A 77 6.41 -49.78 -33.49
C ALA A 77 6.32 -48.45 -34.27
N ARG A 78 5.15 -48.22 -34.88
CA ARG A 78 4.86 -46.94 -35.54
C ARG A 78 5.01 -45.86 -34.47
N PRO A 79 5.81 -44.80 -34.70
CA PRO A 79 5.88 -43.72 -33.74
C PRO A 79 4.47 -43.16 -33.59
N ARG A 80 3.86 -43.38 -32.42
CA ARG A 80 2.60 -42.72 -32.07
C ARG A 80 2.84 -41.23 -32.30
N PRO A 81 1.99 -40.51 -33.02
CA PRO A 81 2.24 -39.10 -33.28
C PRO A 81 2.25 -38.41 -31.91
N LEU A 82 3.44 -37.99 -31.47
CA LEU A 82 3.60 -37.22 -30.24
C LEU A 82 2.99 -35.83 -30.41
N VAL A 83 2.71 -35.41 -31.64
CA VAL A 83 2.09 -34.12 -31.99
C VAL A 83 0.82 -33.80 -31.18
N PRO A 84 -0.26 -34.62 -31.17
CA PRO A 84 -1.42 -34.37 -30.31
C PRO A 84 -1.09 -34.30 -28.81
N LEU A 85 -0.12 -35.08 -28.31
CA LEU A 85 0.30 -35.02 -26.90
C LEU A 85 1.08 -33.73 -26.59
N VAL A 86 1.99 -33.32 -27.47
CA VAL A 86 2.77 -32.07 -27.37
C VAL A 86 1.85 -30.86 -27.49
N VAL A 87 0.89 -30.87 -28.42
CA VAL A 87 -0.15 -29.84 -28.54
C VAL A 87 -0.98 -29.76 -27.26
N LEU A 88 -1.40 -30.90 -26.69
CA LEU A 88 -2.12 -30.93 -25.42
C LEU A 88 -1.27 -30.36 -24.27
N CYS A 89 0.00 -30.75 -24.17
CA CYS A 89 0.92 -30.21 -23.15
C CYS A 89 1.10 -28.69 -23.28
N VAL A 90 1.37 -28.18 -24.49
CA VAL A 90 1.48 -26.74 -24.76
C VAL A 90 0.18 -26.01 -24.40
N LEU A 91 -0.98 -26.58 -24.77
CA LEU A 91 -2.28 -26.03 -24.42
C LEU A 91 -2.48 -25.97 -22.91
N THR A 92 -2.15 -27.04 -22.15
CA THR A 92 -2.22 -27.02 -20.68
C THR A 92 -1.28 -26.03 -20.02
N LEU A 93 -0.08 -25.80 -20.59
CA LEU A 93 0.85 -24.78 -20.09
C LEU A 93 0.34 -23.36 -20.37
N LEU A 94 -0.25 -23.12 -21.54
CA LEU A 94 -0.86 -21.83 -21.88
C LEU A 94 -2.09 -21.54 -21.02
N LEU A 95 -3.00 -22.51 -20.83
CA LEU A 95 -4.14 -22.34 -19.94
C LEU A 95 -3.73 -22.22 -18.47
N GLY A 96 -2.72 -22.98 -18.01
CA GLY A 96 -2.20 -22.88 -16.65
C GLY A 96 -1.53 -21.53 -16.37
N GLY A 97 -0.71 -21.06 -17.31
CA GLY A 97 -0.08 -19.73 -17.24
C GLY A 97 -1.11 -18.60 -17.32
N PHE A 98 -2.10 -18.70 -18.21
CA PHE A 98 -3.20 -17.74 -18.29
C PHE A 98 -4.09 -17.77 -17.04
N ALA A 99 -4.38 -18.95 -16.48
CA ALA A 99 -5.14 -19.09 -15.25
C ALA A 99 -4.39 -18.50 -14.05
N GLY A 100 -3.07 -18.72 -13.94
CA GLY A 100 -2.24 -18.07 -12.91
C GLY A 100 -2.16 -16.55 -13.06
N LEU A 101 -2.05 -16.06 -14.30
CA LEU A 101 -2.08 -14.63 -14.60
C LEU A 101 -3.47 -14.03 -14.30
N ALA A 102 -4.55 -14.70 -14.69
CA ALA A 102 -5.91 -14.26 -14.44
C ALA A 102 -6.27 -14.35 -12.94
N TYR A 103 -5.77 -15.36 -12.22
CA TYR A 103 -5.97 -15.51 -10.78
C TYR A 103 -5.26 -14.39 -10.01
N SER A 104 -3.97 -14.16 -10.27
CA SER A 104 -3.21 -13.05 -9.65
C SER A 104 -3.76 -11.66 -10.02
N ARG A 105 -4.27 -11.49 -11.25
CA ARG A 105 -4.99 -10.26 -11.64
C ARG A 105 -6.37 -10.12 -11.01
N ALA A 106 -7.00 -11.22 -10.61
CA ALA A 106 -8.33 -11.21 -10.06
C ALA A 106 -8.35 -11.22 -8.53
N GLU A 107 -7.32 -11.67 -7.81
CA GLU A 107 -7.18 -11.34 -6.38
C GLU A 107 -7.26 -9.82 -6.17
N ALA A 108 -6.60 -9.04 -7.02
CA ALA A 108 -6.71 -7.57 -7.07
C ALA A 108 -8.13 -7.02 -7.40
N LEU A 109 -9.11 -7.89 -7.65
CA LEU A 109 -10.52 -7.56 -7.95
C LEU A 109 -11.52 -8.32 -7.07
N ARG A 110 -11.10 -9.22 -6.18
CA ARG A 110 -11.98 -10.01 -5.29
C ARG A 110 -12.12 -9.41 -3.88
N ASP A 111 -11.21 -8.53 -3.47
CA ASP A 111 -11.45 -7.66 -2.31
C ASP A 111 -12.62 -6.71 -2.61
N ASP A 112 -13.74 -6.85 -1.89
CA ASP A 112 -14.79 -5.81 -1.80
C ASP A 112 -14.22 -4.66 -0.95
N PRO A 113 -13.71 -3.56 -1.55
CA PRO A 113 -12.84 -2.62 -0.84
C PRO A 113 -13.58 -1.77 0.20
N VAL A 114 -14.91 -1.87 0.24
CA VAL A 114 -15.77 -1.07 1.12
C VAL A 114 -16.17 -1.85 2.37
N ARG A 115 -16.28 -3.19 2.30
CA ARG A 115 -16.66 -4.02 3.45
C ARG A 115 -15.50 -4.41 4.36
N GLY A 116 -14.28 -4.56 3.81
CA GLY A 116 -13.09 -4.94 4.59
C GLY A 116 -12.28 -3.77 5.13
N ASN A 117 -12.41 -2.57 4.56
CA ASN A 117 -11.51 -1.45 4.81
C ASN A 117 -11.74 -0.80 6.19
N THR A 118 -10.89 -1.15 7.16
CA THR A 118 -10.99 -0.61 8.52
C THR A 118 -10.61 0.87 8.62
N ALA A 119 -10.14 1.52 7.55
CA ALA A 119 -9.82 2.96 7.56
C ALA A 119 -11.04 3.82 7.95
N LEU A 120 -12.24 3.37 7.57
CA LEU A 120 -13.51 4.05 7.82
C LEU A 120 -14.08 3.80 9.21
N THR A 121 -13.66 2.72 9.89
CA THR A 121 -14.22 2.28 11.17
C THR A 121 -13.27 2.44 12.35
N ASP A 122 -11.96 2.35 12.11
CA ASP A 122 -10.90 2.51 13.12
C ASP A 122 -10.15 3.83 12.91
N LEU A 123 -10.73 4.91 13.44
CA LEU A 123 -10.15 6.24 13.41
C LEU A 123 -8.80 6.34 14.15
N ALA A 124 -8.56 5.47 15.14
CA ALA A 124 -7.33 5.48 15.92
C ALA A 124 -6.17 4.94 15.09
N ARG A 125 -6.35 3.75 14.50
CA ARG A 125 -5.37 3.15 13.58
C ARG A 125 -5.15 4.00 12.32
N THR A 126 -6.21 4.58 11.75
CA THR A 126 -6.08 5.54 10.64
C THR A 126 -5.22 6.75 11.02
N SER A 127 -5.42 7.32 12.22
CA SER A 127 -4.64 8.46 12.70
C SER A 127 -3.18 8.11 12.97
N GLU A 128 -2.93 6.92 13.52
CA GLU A 128 -1.59 6.37 13.73
C GLU A 128 -0.84 6.22 12.40
N ILE A 129 -1.47 5.56 11.41
CA ILE A 129 -0.90 5.34 10.08
C ILE A 129 -0.60 6.68 9.38
N LYS A 130 -1.54 7.65 9.42
CA LYS A 130 -1.29 9.00 8.88
C LYS A 130 -0.03 9.62 9.52
N GLY A 131 0.04 9.62 10.86
CA GLY A 131 1.15 10.22 11.60
C GLY A 131 2.50 9.56 11.32
N GLN A 132 2.58 8.23 11.42
CA GLN A 132 3.82 7.49 11.17
C GLN A 132 4.26 7.58 9.71
N THR A 133 3.32 7.49 8.76
CA THR A 133 3.64 7.61 7.33
C THR A 133 4.14 9.00 6.96
N ALA A 134 3.50 10.06 7.48
CA ALA A 134 3.93 11.44 7.26
C ALA A 134 5.34 11.68 7.81
N ALA A 135 5.63 11.21 9.03
CA ALA A 135 6.95 11.29 9.64
C ALA A 135 8.01 10.49 8.85
N ALA A 136 7.66 9.28 8.40
CA ALA A 136 8.56 8.44 7.61
C ALA A 136 8.90 9.08 6.26
N VAL A 137 7.90 9.57 5.53
CA VAL A 137 8.11 10.31 4.26
C VAL A 137 8.98 11.55 4.48
N ALA A 138 8.70 12.36 5.50
CA ALA A 138 9.50 13.56 5.78
C ALA A 138 10.97 13.20 6.05
N ALA A 139 11.25 12.14 6.82
CA ALA A 139 12.60 11.67 7.11
C ALA A 139 13.30 11.04 5.89
N LEU A 140 12.55 10.34 5.03
CA LEU A 140 13.09 9.66 3.85
C LEU A 140 13.38 10.59 2.68
N PHE A 141 12.70 11.73 2.57
CA PHE A 141 12.88 12.68 1.45
C PHE A 141 13.59 13.98 1.84
N SER A 142 13.98 14.14 3.10
CA SER A 142 14.86 15.22 3.56
C SER A 142 16.33 14.77 3.63
N TYR A 143 17.25 15.63 3.20
CA TYR A 143 18.69 15.34 3.13
C TYR A 143 19.49 16.60 3.48
N ASP A 144 20.47 16.47 4.37
CA ASP A 144 21.47 17.51 4.62
C ASP A 144 22.85 17.00 4.17
N HIS A 145 23.56 17.81 3.36
CA HIS A 145 24.94 17.53 2.96
C HIS A 145 25.91 17.61 4.15
N ALA A 146 25.61 18.41 5.18
CA ALA A 146 26.44 18.56 6.37
C ALA A 146 26.26 17.41 7.38
N ASP A 147 25.07 16.81 7.46
CA ASP A 147 24.79 15.60 8.23
C ASP A 147 23.86 14.64 7.47
N THR A 148 24.46 13.61 6.88
CA THR A 148 23.73 12.56 6.15
C THR A 148 23.21 11.44 7.06
N ALA A 149 23.62 11.38 8.33
CA ALA A 149 23.31 10.25 9.21
C ALA A 149 21.80 10.07 9.50
N PRO A 150 20.97 11.13 9.62
CA PRO A 150 19.51 10.99 9.72
C PRO A 150 18.90 10.33 8.49
N PHE A 151 19.29 10.77 7.28
CA PHE A 151 18.81 10.24 6.01
C PHE A 151 19.19 8.77 5.82
N GLU A 152 20.48 8.44 6.04
CA GLU A 152 21.00 7.07 5.95
C GLU A 152 20.36 6.12 6.96
N ARG A 153 20.00 6.63 8.16
CA ARG A 153 19.27 5.85 9.16
C ARG A 153 17.83 5.61 8.70
N ALA A 154 17.13 6.65 8.25
CA ALA A 154 15.76 6.56 7.76
C ALA A 154 15.63 5.51 6.64
N GLY A 155 16.52 5.56 5.63
CA GLY A 155 16.54 4.60 4.52
C GLY A 155 16.75 3.14 4.95
N LYS A 156 17.43 2.90 6.08
CA LYS A 156 17.68 1.55 6.64
C LYS A 156 16.56 1.07 7.57
N THR A 157 15.85 1.98 8.25
CA THR A 157 14.90 1.62 9.31
C THR A 157 13.43 1.81 8.95
N LEU A 158 13.10 2.50 7.85
CA LEU A 158 11.73 2.88 7.46
C LEU A 158 11.30 2.33 6.10
N LEU A 159 12.23 1.72 5.35
CA LEU A 159 11.97 1.09 4.05
C LEU A 159 12.03 -0.43 4.17
N THR A 160 11.19 -1.11 3.40
CA THR A 160 11.25 -2.56 3.18
C THR A 160 10.84 -2.89 1.74
N GLY A 161 10.90 -4.17 1.36
CA GLY A 161 10.45 -4.66 0.06
C GLY A 161 11.04 -3.89 -1.14
N LYS A 162 10.15 -3.39 -2.02
CA LYS A 162 10.53 -2.71 -3.27
C LYS A 162 10.93 -1.25 -3.04
N ALA A 163 10.40 -0.62 -2.00
CA ALA A 163 10.64 0.78 -1.68
C ALA A 163 12.12 1.12 -1.48
N VAL A 164 12.93 0.18 -0.96
CA VAL A 164 14.39 0.32 -0.82
C VAL A 164 15.06 0.65 -2.17
N ALA A 165 14.67 -0.06 -3.23
CA ALA A 165 15.21 0.17 -4.57
C ALA A 165 14.58 1.39 -5.25
N GLN A 166 13.28 1.60 -5.09
CA GLN A 166 12.55 2.75 -5.64
C GLN A 166 13.07 4.08 -5.09
N HIS A 167 13.19 4.21 -3.75
CA HIS A 167 13.70 5.39 -3.06
C HIS A 167 15.10 5.78 -3.55
N ARG A 168 16.03 4.81 -3.59
CA ARG A 168 17.38 5.01 -4.13
C ARG A 168 17.35 5.52 -5.58
N THR A 169 16.49 4.95 -6.41
CA THR A 169 16.37 5.31 -7.84
C THR A 169 15.79 6.71 -8.02
N LEU A 170 14.73 7.05 -7.29
CA LEU A 170 14.09 8.37 -7.30
C LEU A 170 15.05 9.48 -6.86
N LEU A 171 15.88 9.21 -5.84
CA LEU A 171 16.77 10.22 -5.25
C LEU A 171 18.18 10.27 -5.85
N ALA A 172 18.66 9.26 -6.57
CA ALA A 172 20.04 9.21 -7.08
C ALA A 172 20.49 10.50 -7.80
N GLY A 173 19.70 10.98 -8.76
CA GLY A 173 20.00 12.20 -9.51
C GLY A 173 19.80 13.51 -8.72
N VAL A 174 19.03 13.47 -7.64
CA VAL A 174 18.78 14.61 -6.74
C VAL A 174 19.93 14.74 -5.74
N LEU A 175 20.31 13.64 -5.08
CA LEU A 175 21.40 13.59 -4.10
C LEU A 175 22.76 13.93 -4.73
N ALA A 176 23.02 13.45 -5.95
CA ALA A 176 24.24 13.81 -6.68
C ALA A 176 24.38 15.34 -6.87
N LYS A 177 23.27 16.02 -7.22
CA LYS A 177 23.23 17.49 -7.35
C LYS A 177 23.29 18.20 -6.00
N ALA A 178 22.61 17.66 -4.99
CA ALA A 178 22.62 18.19 -3.62
C ALA A 178 24.03 18.16 -3.03
N ALA A 179 24.77 17.06 -3.20
CA ALA A 179 26.15 16.95 -2.75
C ALA A 179 27.07 17.95 -3.48
N GLN A 180 26.99 18.01 -4.81
CA GLN A 180 27.78 18.97 -5.62
C GLN A 180 27.54 20.44 -5.22
N ARG A 181 26.31 20.80 -4.86
CA ARG A 181 25.90 22.17 -4.50
C ARG A 181 25.87 22.43 -2.99
N LYS A 182 26.23 21.44 -2.17
CA LYS A 182 26.07 21.48 -0.70
C LYS A 182 24.66 21.92 -0.29
N SER A 183 23.63 21.35 -0.91
CA SER A 183 22.24 21.73 -0.66
C SER A 183 21.64 20.95 0.49
N VAL A 184 20.80 21.64 1.27
CA VAL A 184 19.85 21.02 2.21
C VAL A 184 18.52 20.88 1.50
N ILE A 185 17.95 19.68 1.55
CA ILE A 185 16.63 19.33 1.03
C ILE A 185 15.73 19.05 2.23
N THR A 186 14.62 19.76 2.33
CA THR A 186 13.63 19.58 3.40
C THR A 186 12.28 19.26 2.79
N THR A 187 11.72 18.11 3.15
CA THR A 187 10.37 17.69 2.76
C THR A 187 9.42 17.80 3.95
N VAL A 188 8.32 18.52 3.75
CA VAL A 188 7.22 18.68 4.72
C VAL A 188 5.98 18.03 4.13
N VAL A 189 5.45 17.00 4.80
CA VAL A 189 4.14 16.44 4.44
C VAL A 189 3.07 17.43 4.87
N THR A 190 2.29 17.92 3.90
CA THR A 190 1.24 18.93 4.10
C THR A 190 -0.09 18.30 4.43
N ASP A 191 -0.41 17.15 3.82
CA ASP A 191 -1.52 16.28 4.22
C ASP A 191 -1.26 14.82 3.82
N SER A 192 -2.03 13.91 4.41
CA SER A 192 -2.05 12.48 4.06
C SER A 192 -3.45 11.90 4.23
N ALA A 193 -3.81 10.90 3.44
CA ALA A 193 -5.09 10.20 3.57
C ALA A 193 -4.87 8.69 3.44
N VAL A 194 -5.43 7.90 4.35
CA VAL A 194 -5.42 6.44 4.24
C VAL A 194 -6.53 6.04 3.28
N GLU A 195 -6.16 5.46 2.15
CA GLU A 195 -7.07 4.95 1.13
C GLU A 195 -7.70 3.63 1.58
N ARG A 196 -6.85 2.72 2.09
CA ARG A 196 -7.24 1.37 2.52
C ARG A 196 -6.39 0.91 3.70
N ILE A 197 -6.99 0.17 4.63
CA ILE A 197 -6.30 -0.65 5.64
C ILE A 197 -6.77 -2.10 5.48
N ASP A 198 -5.81 -3.01 5.37
CA ASP A 198 -5.98 -4.46 5.27
C ASP A 198 -5.11 -5.11 6.36
N ASP A 199 -5.67 -5.37 7.55
CA ASP A 199 -4.99 -5.95 8.72
C ASP A 199 -3.65 -5.32 9.14
N ASP A 200 -2.53 -5.79 8.59
CA ASP A 200 -1.16 -5.33 8.85
C ASP A 200 -0.61 -4.39 7.75
N ARG A 201 -1.45 -4.06 6.76
CA ARG A 201 -1.10 -3.27 5.58
C ARG A 201 -2.01 -2.07 5.43
N ALA A 202 -1.50 -1.01 4.82
CA ALA A 202 -2.32 0.13 4.43
C ALA A 202 -1.76 0.84 3.19
N ARG A 203 -2.63 1.50 2.45
CA ARG A 203 -2.28 2.38 1.34
C ARG A 203 -2.58 3.82 1.71
N VAL A 204 -1.60 4.71 1.54
CA VAL A 204 -1.66 6.10 2.01
C VAL A 204 -1.31 7.04 0.88
N LEU A 205 -2.23 7.95 0.55
CA LEU A 205 -1.99 9.11 -0.31
C LEU A 205 -1.25 10.17 0.50
N VAL A 206 -0.20 10.76 -0.06
CA VAL A 206 0.64 11.76 0.61
C VAL A 206 0.81 12.98 -0.30
N TYR A 207 0.55 14.16 0.28
CA TYR A 207 0.89 15.45 -0.29
C TYR A 207 2.08 16.03 0.49
N ALA A 208 3.12 16.44 -0.21
CA ALA A 208 4.33 16.96 0.42
C ALA A 208 4.94 18.12 -0.38
N ASP A 209 5.39 19.15 0.34
CA ASP A 209 6.18 20.24 -0.21
C ASP A 209 7.65 19.98 0.08
N GLN A 210 8.47 20.02 -0.97
CA GLN A 210 9.92 19.97 -0.87
C GLN A 210 10.51 21.36 -1.09
N SER A 211 11.54 21.69 -0.32
CA SER A 211 12.37 22.88 -0.48
C SER A 211 13.84 22.48 -0.56
N SER A 212 14.62 23.15 -1.40
CA SER A 212 16.06 22.90 -1.58
C SER A 212 16.84 24.21 -1.53
N VAL A 213 17.76 24.34 -0.56
CA VAL A 213 18.56 25.54 -0.31
C VAL A 213 20.05 25.21 -0.46
N SER A 214 20.78 25.97 -1.28
CA SER A 214 22.24 25.85 -1.44
C SER A 214 22.97 26.49 -0.27
N THR A 215 23.82 25.73 0.43
CA THR A 215 24.75 26.30 1.44
C THR A 215 26.10 26.70 0.86
N ALA A 216 26.42 26.23 -0.36
CA ALA A 216 27.39 26.94 -1.18
C ALA A 216 26.82 28.34 -1.45
N GLY A 217 27.50 29.37 -0.93
CA GLY A 217 27.08 30.77 -1.01
C GLY A 217 26.85 31.24 -2.45
N PRO A 218 26.19 32.39 -2.65
CA PRO A 218 25.61 32.79 -3.93
C PRO A 218 26.63 32.61 -5.07
N GLY A 219 26.38 31.61 -5.90
CA GLY A 219 27.26 31.25 -7.00
C GLY A 219 27.49 32.49 -7.86
N LYS A 220 28.75 32.76 -8.21
CA LYS A 220 29.12 33.88 -9.08
C LYS A 220 28.51 33.67 -10.46
N ALA A 221 27.27 34.11 -10.65
CA ALA A 221 26.72 34.36 -11.96
C ALA A 221 27.64 35.36 -12.66
N ALA A 222 28.16 34.99 -13.83
CA ALA A 222 29.07 35.83 -14.59
C ALA A 222 28.34 37.12 -15.00
N GLY A 223 28.82 38.27 -14.54
CA GLY A 223 28.40 39.60 -15.03
C GLY A 223 26.95 40.00 -14.74
N GLY A 224 26.55 40.09 -13.46
CA GLY A 224 25.25 40.66 -13.09
C GLY A 224 25.24 41.27 -11.69
N LYS A 225 24.50 42.37 -11.49
CA LYS A 225 24.35 43.03 -10.17
C LYS A 225 23.77 42.03 -9.15
N GLN A 226 24.30 42.04 -7.93
CA GLN A 226 23.83 41.19 -6.83
C GLN A 226 22.36 41.50 -6.50
N PRO A 227 21.43 40.53 -6.58
CA PRO A 227 20.17 40.64 -5.87
C PRO A 227 20.43 40.53 -4.37
N LYS A 228 19.55 41.16 -3.58
CA LYS A 228 19.56 41.12 -2.12
C LYS A 228 19.46 39.65 -1.64
N ALA A 229 19.98 39.35 -0.46
CA ALA A 229 19.99 37.99 0.10
C ALA A 229 18.58 37.54 0.53
N GLU A 230 17.77 37.17 -0.45
CA GLU A 230 16.48 36.51 -0.30
C GLU A 230 16.68 35.03 -0.63
N ASP A 231 16.13 34.12 0.19
CA ASP A 231 16.40 32.68 0.10
C ASP A 231 16.09 32.13 -1.30
N GLN A 232 17.14 31.78 -2.05
CA GLN A 232 17.05 31.20 -3.40
C GLN A 232 16.66 29.72 -3.36
N GLY A 233 15.70 29.38 -2.51
CA GLY A 233 15.19 28.02 -2.34
C GLY A 233 14.34 27.61 -3.54
N VAL A 234 14.64 26.45 -4.13
CA VAL A 234 13.73 25.82 -5.10
C VAL A 234 12.64 25.11 -4.32
N TYR A 235 11.37 25.41 -4.62
CA TYR A 235 10.20 24.79 -4.02
C TYR A 235 9.46 23.94 -5.05
N ALA A 236 9.02 22.74 -4.64
CA ALA A 236 8.22 21.85 -5.48
C ALA A 236 7.25 21.03 -4.62
N GLY A 237 5.96 21.04 -4.98
CA GLY A 237 4.96 20.13 -4.41
C GLY A 237 5.02 18.76 -5.08
N ALA A 238 4.72 17.71 -4.34
CA ALA A 238 4.63 16.32 -4.81
C ALA A 238 3.39 15.63 -4.23
N MET A 239 2.78 14.75 -5.04
CA MET A 239 1.70 13.86 -4.64
C MET A 239 2.06 12.45 -5.09
N PHE A 240 1.96 11.48 -4.18
CA PHE A 240 2.24 10.07 -4.44
C PHE A 240 1.50 9.18 -3.44
N ALA A 241 1.31 7.91 -3.77
CA ALA A 241 0.87 6.90 -2.83
C ALA A 241 2.08 6.13 -2.26
N VAL A 242 1.94 5.66 -1.03
CA VAL A 242 2.83 4.67 -0.43
C VAL A 242 2.01 3.51 0.12
N ASP A 243 2.49 2.29 -0.10
CA ASP A 243 1.95 1.11 0.57
C ASP A 243 2.86 0.81 1.77
N VAL A 244 2.27 0.76 2.96
CA VAL A 244 2.95 0.52 4.24
C VAL A 244 2.55 -0.82 4.84
N VAL A 245 3.48 -1.43 5.58
CA VAL A 245 3.30 -2.69 6.29
C VAL A 245 3.79 -2.56 7.74
N LEU A 246 3.02 -3.07 8.69
CA LEU A 246 3.33 -3.11 10.10
C LEU A 246 4.31 -4.24 10.40
N ARG A 247 5.53 -3.92 10.82
CA ARG A 247 6.53 -4.90 11.28
C ARG A 247 7.15 -4.44 12.58
N ASP A 248 7.27 -5.36 13.54
CA ASP A 248 7.83 -5.10 14.87
C ASP A 248 7.20 -3.87 15.57
N GLY A 249 5.88 -3.71 15.40
CA GLY A 249 5.12 -2.57 15.96
C GLY A 249 5.37 -1.22 15.29
N ARG A 250 5.94 -1.18 14.07
CA ARG A 250 6.22 0.04 13.31
C ARG A 250 5.75 -0.07 11.86
N TRP A 251 5.19 1.01 11.31
CA TRP A 251 4.81 1.07 9.90
C TRP A 251 6.04 1.35 9.02
N LEU A 252 6.33 0.46 8.07
CA LEU A 252 7.43 0.56 7.12
C LEU A 252 6.88 0.73 5.70
N ILE A 253 7.52 1.57 4.88
CA ILE A 253 7.13 1.74 3.46
C ILE A 253 7.65 0.56 2.65
N GLU A 254 6.76 -0.18 1.99
CA GLU A 254 7.08 -1.37 1.17
C GLU A 254 7.07 -1.07 -0.33
N ASN A 255 6.27 -0.08 -0.77
CA ASN A 255 6.18 0.39 -2.14
C ASN A 255 5.94 1.92 -2.20
N ILE A 256 6.47 2.57 -3.24
CA ILE A 256 6.24 3.99 -3.55
C ILE A 256 5.68 4.11 -4.96
N ASP A 257 4.51 4.73 -5.10
CA ASP A 257 3.76 4.86 -6.35
C ASP A 257 3.55 6.35 -6.69
N THR A 258 4.19 6.80 -7.76
CA THR A 258 4.13 8.21 -8.22
C THR A 258 3.12 8.43 -9.36
N PHE A 259 2.15 7.51 -9.51
CA PHE A 259 1.02 7.56 -10.45
C PHE A 259 1.39 7.61 -11.95
N GLY A 260 2.64 7.41 -12.33
CA GLY A 260 3.05 7.40 -13.74
C GLY A 260 4.53 7.70 -13.99
N ARG A 261 5.42 6.80 -13.56
CA ARG A 261 6.81 6.66 -14.03
C ARG A 261 7.23 5.20 -13.99
#